data_AF-A0A4Y2SJM7-F1
#
_entry.id   AF-A0A4Y2SJM7-F1
#
_cell.length_a   1.000
_cell.length_b   1.000
_cell.length_c   1.000
_cell.angle_alpha   90.00
_cell.angle_beta   90.00
_cell.angle_gamma   90.00
#
_symmetry.space_group_name_H-M   'P 1'
#
loop_
_entity.id
_entity.type
_entity.pdbx_description
1 polymer ?
#
loop_
_entity_poly.entity_id
_entity_poly.type
_entity_poly.pdbx_seq_one_letter_code
_entity_poly.pdbx_strand_id
1 'polypeptide(L)'
;MTELSLYNSCLRKVCRLLKDGIWKSGRVNPFCFLPPEVVHDLVSTTLHLQHPDGFRAADLKLLLTSGMLREFKIHAMDVKQELVPALKSLSSACQNLESLTLTELTFWINTDDSSEALQELLKILPI
;
A
#
# COMPACT_ATOMS: atom_id res chain seq x y z
N MET A 1 -24.82 -9.94 -8.00
CA MET A 1 -23.85 -8.94 -8.50
C MET A 1 -24.20 -7.63 -7.85
N THR A 2 -23.41 -7.16 -6.87
CA THR A 2 -23.61 -5.83 -6.29
C THR A 2 -23.29 -4.80 -7.37
N GLU A 3 -24.22 -3.88 -7.64
CA GLU A 3 -23.96 -2.78 -8.57
C GLU A 3 -22.73 -2.01 -8.10
N LEU A 4 -21.74 -1.88 -8.98
CA LEU A 4 -20.62 -1.01 -8.70
C LEU A 4 -21.10 0.43 -8.84
N SER A 5 -21.05 1.18 -7.74
CA SER A 5 -21.23 2.63 -7.80
C SER A 5 -20.22 3.23 -8.78
N LEU A 6 -20.57 4.38 -9.35
CA LEU A 6 -19.66 5.15 -10.20
C LEU A 6 -18.33 5.41 -9.48
N TYR A 7 -18.39 5.72 -8.18
CA TYR A 7 -17.22 5.91 -7.34
C TYR A 7 -16.30 4.68 -7.31
N ASN A 8 -16.85 3.50 -7.00
CA ASN A 8 -16.07 2.25 -6.97
C ASN A 8 -15.48 1.91 -8.35
N SER A 9 -16.21 2.24 -9.43
CA SER A 9 -15.72 2.05 -10.80
C SER A 9 -14.55 2.99 -11.11
N CYS A 10 -14.62 4.24 -10.67
CA CYS A 10 -13.54 5.22 -10.78
C CYS A 10 -12.30 4.79 -9.99
N LEU A 11 -12.46 4.36 -8.73
CA LEU A 11 -11.36 3.85 -7.91
C LEU A 11 -10.63 2.70 -8.62
N ARG A 12 -11.36 1.70 -9.10
CA ARG A 12 -10.78 0.56 -9.84
C ARG A 12 -10.03 1.01 -11.10
N LYS A 13 -10.55 2.00 -11.83
CA LYS A 13 -9.89 2.55 -13.01
C LYS A 13 -8.58 3.25 -12.64
N VAL A 14 -8.57 4.03 -11.57
CA VAL A 14 -7.35 4.69 -11.05
C VAL A 14 -6.33 3.64 -10.61
N CYS A 15 -6.73 2.59 -9.89
CA CYS A 15 -5.84 1.50 -9.50
C CYS A 15 -5.18 0.82 -10.71
N ARG A 16 -5.92 0.60 -11.81
CA ARG A 16 -5.34 0.05 -13.05
C ARG A 16 -4.31 0.98 -13.67
N LEU A 17 -4.62 2.27 -13.81
CA LEU A 17 -3.69 3.27 -14.33
C LEU A 17 -2.42 3.39 -13.45
N LEU A 18 -2.57 3.17 -12.14
CA LEU A 18 -1.48 3.15 -11.18
C LEU A 18 -0.56 1.95 -11.44
N LYS A 19 -1.14 0.76 -11.61
CA LYS A 19 -0.42 -0.47 -11.99
C LYS A 19 0.34 -0.30 -13.31
N ASP A 20 -0.30 0.30 -14.30
CA ASP A 20 0.27 0.57 -15.62
C ASP A 20 1.40 1.61 -15.57
N GLY A 21 1.61 2.27 -14.43
CA GLY A 21 2.72 3.18 -14.21
C GLY A 21 2.55 4.55 -14.86
N ILE A 22 1.32 4.95 -15.18
CA ILE A 22 1.00 6.21 -15.86
C ILE A 22 1.59 7.43 -15.14
N TRP A 23 1.72 7.37 -13.82
CA TRP A 23 2.21 8.47 -13.00
C TRP A 23 3.67 8.33 -12.54
N LYS A 24 4.41 7.32 -13.01
CA LYS A 24 5.81 7.09 -12.58
C LYS A 24 6.79 8.18 -13.00
N SER A 25 6.47 8.98 -14.02
CA SER A 25 7.30 10.07 -14.55
C SER A 25 6.93 11.46 -14.01
N GLY A 26 5.90 11.57 -13.16
CA GLY A 26 5.46 12.84 -12.60
C GLY A 26 6.50 13.45 -11.66
N ARG A 27 6.76 14.75 -11.78
CA ARG A 27 7.63 15.49 -10.82
C ARG A 27 7.02 15.58 -9.42
N VAL A 28 5.69 15.58 -9.33
CA VAL A 28 4.93 15.70 -8.08
C VAL A 28 3.98 14.51 -8.00
N ASN A 29 3.86 13.95 -6.80
CA ASN A 29 2.93 12.86 -6.52
C ASN A 29 1.48 13.36 -6.70
N PRO A 30 0.70 12.82 -7.66
CA PRO A 30 -0.65 13.35 -7.92
C PRO A 30 -1.63 13.11 -6.77
N PHE A 31 -1.33 12.17 -5.87
CA PHE A 31 -2.21 11.81 -4.76
C PHE A 31 -2.04 12.71 -3.53
N CYS A 32 -1.04 13.61 -3.49
CA CYS A 32 -0.86 14.52 -2.35
C CYS A 32 -1.92 15.63 -2.27
N PHE A 33 -2.70 15.83 -3.34
CA PHE A 33 -3.78 16.82 -3.38
C PHE A 33 -5.16 16.19 -3.12
N LEU A 34 -5.23 14.87 -2.93
CA LEU A 34 -6.48 14.18 -2.69
C LEU A 34 -6.84 14.20 -1.20
N PRO A 35 -8.14 14.19 -0.85
CA PRO A 35 -8.56 13.96 0.52
C PRO A 35 -8.03 12.62 1.06
N PRO A 36 -7.63 12.54 2.34
CA PRO A 36 -7.16 11.31 2.99
C PRO A 36 -8.07 10.10 2.78
N GLU A 37 -9.39 10.32 2.80
CA GLU A 37 -10.40 9.29 2.64
C GLU A 37 -10.35 8.66 1.25
N VAL A 38 -10.12 9.47 0.21
CA VAL A 38 -9.99 8.99 -1.17
C VAL A 38 -8.70 8.20 -1.35
N VAL A 39 -7.60 8.64 -0.74
CA VAL A 39 -6.33 7.90 -0.78
C VAL A 39 -6.46 6.57 -0.04
N HIS A 40 -7.14 6.56 1.11
CA HIS A 40 -7.44 5.34 1.86
C HIS A 40 -8.29 4.36 1.04
N ASP A 41 -9.33 4.86 0.37
CA ASP A 41 -10.19 4.04 -0.50
C ASP A 41 -9.42 3.49 -1.70
N LEU A 42 -8.50 4.27 -2.28
CA LEU A 42 -7.60 3.81 -3.35
C LEU A 42 -6.66 2.71 -2.86
N VAL A 43 -6.05 2.87 -1.69
CA VAL A 43 -5.19 1.84 -1.08
C VAL A 43 -6.01 0.56 -0.85
N SER A 44 -7.17 0.67 -0.21
CA SER A 44 -8.06 -0.45 0.09
C SER A 44 -8.52 -1.16 -1.19
N THR A 45 -8.91 -0.39 -2.21
CA THR A 45 -9.30 -0.94 -3.52
C THR A 45 -8.13 -1.63 -4.21
N THR A 46 -6.93 -1.06 -4.12
CA THR A 46 -5.73 -1.64 -4.72
C THR A 46 -5.37 -2.98 -4.07
N LEU A 47 -5.43 -3.05 -2.74
CA LEU A 47 -5.21 -4.29 -1.98
C LEU A 47 -6.28 -5.34 -2.28
N HIS A 48 -7.55 -4.95 -2.41
CA HIS A 48 -8.64 -5.87 -2.71
C HIS A 48 -8.62 -6.39 -4.16
N LEU A 49 -7.97 -5.69 -5.08
CA LEU A 49 -7.81 -6.11 -6.48
C LEU A 49 -6.68 -7.14 -6.68
N GLN A 50 -6.14 -7.74 -5.61
CA GLN A 50 -5.15 -8.82 -5.69
C GLN A 50 -5.72 -10.06 -6.42
N HIS A 51 -5.49 -10.11 -7.73
CA HIS A 51 -5.57 -11.29 -8.60
C HIS A 51 -4.24 -12.08 -8.50
N PRO A 52 -4.10 -13.31 -9.04
CA PRO A 52 -2.82 -14.05 -9.12
C PRO A 52 -1.58 -13.25 -9.56
N ASP A 53 -1.75 -12.17 -10.34
CA ASP A 53 -0.69 -11.18 -10.64
C ASP A 53 -0.80 -9.93 -9.74
N GLY A 54 -0.80 -10.14 -8.42
CA GLY A 54 -1.15 -9.16 -7.39
C GLY A 54 -0.48 -7.79 -7.52
N PHE A 55 -1.05 -6.79 -6.83
CA PHE A 55 -0.43 -5.47 -6.76
C PHE A 55 0.87 -5.53 -5.95
N ARG A 56 1.96 -5.05 -6.56
CA ARG A 56 3.27 -4.96 -5.89
C ARG A 56 3.34 -3.69 -5.06
N ALA A 57 4.18 -3.68 -4.04
CA ALA A 57 4.55 -2.53 -3.23
C ALA A 57 5.01 -1.35 -4.08
N ALA A 58 5.68 -1.63 -5.19
CA ALA A 58 6.08 -0.62 -6.18
C ALA A 58 4.87 0.10 -6.79
N ASP A 59 3.74 -0.58 -6.95
CA ASP A 59 2.50 -0.02 -7.48
C ASP A 59 1.80 0.83 -6.40
N LEU A 60 1.91 0.45 -5.13
CA LEU A 60 1.39 1.24 -4.00
C LEU A 60 2.23 2.48 -3.67
N LYS A 61 3.49 2.54 -4.13
CA LYS A 61 4.46 3.59 -3.74
C LYS A 61 3.90 5.00 -3.81
N LEU A 62 3.19 5.37 -4.88
CA LEU A 62 2.65 6.73 -5.02
C LEU A 62 1.50 7.00 -4.02
N LEU A 63 0.69 6.01 -3.68
CA LEU A 63 -0.34 6.17 -2.64
C LEU A 63 0.30 6.31 -1.25
N LEU A 64 1.29 5.46 -0.97
CA LEU A 64 2.01 5.44 0.31
C LEU A 64 2.88 6.68 0.54
N THR A 65 3.37 7.29 -0.54
CA THR A 65 4.18 8.51 -0.47
C THR A 65 3.39 9.79 -0.69
N SER A 66 2.05 9.73 -0.64
CA SER A 66 1.18 10.90 -0.78
C SER A 66 1.22 11.83 0.43
N GLY A 67 1.62 11.31 1.60
CA GLY A 67 1.53 12.01 2.89
C GLY A 67 0.10 12.14 3.44
N MET A 68 -0.90 11.61 2.72
CA MET A 68 -2.32 11.70 3.07
C MET A 68 -2.83 10.48 3.83
N LEU A 69 -2.02 9.42 3.94
CA LEU A 69 -2.43 8.18 4.59
C LEU A 69 -2.27 8.27 6.11
N ARG A 70 -3.38 8.12 6.84
CA ARG A 70 -3.40 8.10 8.31
C ARG A 70 -3.50 6.69 8.89
N GLU A 71 -4.23 5.83 8.21
CA GLU A 71 -4.35 4.41 8.56
C GLU A 71 -3.88 3.55 7.41
N PHE A 72 -3.07 2.55 7.71
CA PHE A 72 -2.67 1.54 6.73
C PHE A 72 -2.99 0.14 7.24
N LYS A 73 -3.83 -0.57 6.50
CA LYS A 73 -4.27 -1.93 6.84
C LYS A 73 -3.82 -2.86 5.72
N ILE A 74 -2.94 -3.79 6.05
CA ILE A 74 -2.53 -4.86 5.13
C ILE A 74 -3.11 -6.17 5.63
N HIS A 75 -3.69 -6.91 4.69
CA HIS A 75 -4.21 -8.25 4.88
C HIS A 75 -3.55 -9.17 3.85
N ALA A 76 -2.96 -10.28 4.31
CA ALA A 76 -2.42 -11.34 3.45
C ALA A 76 -1.47 -10.85 2.32
N MET A 77 -0.32 -10.28 2.69
CA MET A 77 0.71 -9.85 1.75
C MET A 77 2.04 -10.57 2.04
N ASP A 78 2.81 -10.91 0.99
CA ASP A 78 4.15 -11.47 1.14
C ASP A 78 5.05 -10.47 1.89
N VAL A 79 5.51 -10.89 3.06
CA VAL A 79 6.26 -10.06 4.01
C VAL A 79 7.56 -9.53 3.42
N LYS A 80 8.30 -10.34 2.65
CA LYS A 80 9.62 -9.93 2.15
C LYS A 80 9.53 -9.21 0.82
N GLN A 81 8.73 -9.73 -0.10
CA GLN A 81 8.67 -9.15 -1.44
C GLN A 81 7.90 -7.84 -1.48
N GLU A 82 6.86 -7.72 -0.66
CA GLU A 82 5.88 -6.64 -0.81
C GLU A 82 5.75 -5.78 0.46
N LEU A 83 5.76 -6.38 1.66
CA LEU A 83 5.55 -5.60 2.89
C LEU A 83 6.74 -4.69 3.23
N VAL A 84 7.99 -5.20 3.22
CA VAL A 84 9.17 -4.38 3.56
C VAL A 84 9.34 -3.17 2.61
N PRO A 85 9.26 -3.32 1.27
CA PRO A 85 9.35 -2.16 0.38
C PRO A 85 8.19 -1.17 0.54
N ALA A 86 6.98 -1.66 0.81
CA ALA A 86 5.83 -0.80 1.10
C ALA A 86 6.08 0.03 2.36
N LEU A 87 6.62 -0.59 3.42
CA LEU A 87 6.87 0.10 4.67
C LEU A 87 8.07 1.05 4.61
N LYS A 88 9.13 0.72 3.88
CA LYS A 88 10.21 1.68 3.57
C LYS A 88 9.68 2.91 2.82
N SER A 89 8.73 2.69 1.91
CA SER A 89 8.07 3.81 1.22
C SER A 89 7.23 4.64 2.18
N LEU A 90 6.51 3.99 3.10
CA LEU A 90 5.74 4.64 4.17
C LEU A 90 6.62 5.46 5.12
N SER A 91 7.70 4.91 5.67
CA SER A 91 8.53 5.63 6.64
C SER A 91 9.19 6.88 6.05
N SER A 92 9.46 6.86 4.74
CA SER A 92 10.03 8.02 4.06
C SER A 92 9.06 9.18 3.87
N ALA A 93 7.74 8.96 3.97
CA ALA A 93 6.73 9.91 3.51
C ALA A 93 5.53 10.12 4.43
N CYS A 94 5.20 9.17 5.31
CA CYS A 94 4.06 9.25 6.20
C CYS A 94 4.49 9.69 7.59
N GLN A 95 4.68 11.00 7.75
CA GLN A 95 4.81 11.66 9.07
C GLN A 95 3.49 11.64 9.86
N ASN A 96 2.36 11.38 9.17
CA ASN A 96 1.00 11.43 9.73
C ASN A 96 0.36 10.04 9.87
N LEU A 97 1.14 8.95 9.81
CA LEU A 97 0.61 7.62 10.01
C LEU A 97 0.25 7.46 11.50
N GLU A 98 -1.05 7.40 11.79
CA GLU A 98 -1.58 7.24 13.15
C GLU A 98 -1.73 5.76 13.50
N SER A 99 -2.00 4.90 12.52
CA SER A 99 -2.22 3.48 12.74
C SER A 99 -1.67 2.60 11.62
N LEU A 100 -0.93 1.56 12.00
CA LEU A 100 -0.56 0.45 11.12
C LEU A 100 -1.15 -0.84 11.66
N THR A 101 -1.96 -1.51 10.84
CA THR A 101 -2.51 -2.84 11.15
C THR A 101 -2.01 -3.85 10.13
N LEU A 102 -1.35 -4.90 10.64
CA LEU A 102 -0.86 -6.02 9.85
C LEU A 102 -1.62 -7.28 10.27
N THR A 103 -2.35 -7.89 9.33
CA THR A 103 -3.13 -9.12 9.57
C THR A 103 -2.75 -10.20 8.58
N GLU A 104 -2.78 -11.46 9.04
CA GLU A 104 -2.50 -12.65 8.21
C GLU A 104 -1.17 -12.58 7.45
N LEU A 105 -0.10 -12.19 8.15
CA LEU A 105 1.25 -12.23 7.60
C LEU A 105 1.63 -13.69 7.34
N THR A 106 1.58 -14.10 6.07
CA THR A 106 2.05 -15.42 5.65
C THR A 106 3.57 -15.38 5.58
N PHE A 107 4.21 -15.84 6.66
CA PHE A 107 5.64 -16.14 6.64
C PHE A 107 5.82 -17.41 5.78
N TRP A 108 6.25 -17.24 4.53
CA TRP A 108 6.72 -18.38 3.76
C TRP A 108 7.92 -18.98 4.51
N ILE A 109 7.74 -20.22 4.90
CA ILE A 109 8.50 -20.93 5.93
C ILE A 109 10.00 -20.92 5.61
N ASN A 110 10.76 -20.12 6.37
CA ASN A 110 12.10 -20.44 6.87
C ASN A 110 12.36 -19.54 8.10
N THR A 111 12.52 -20.15 9.26
CA THR A 111 12.43 -19.50 10.58
C THR A 111 13.49 -18.45 10.89
N ASP A 112 14.58 -18.36 10.11
CA ASP A 112 15.57 -17.27 10.22
C ASP A 112 15.14 -15.99 9.49
N ASP A 113 14.39 -16.13 8.40
CA ASP A 113 14.05 -15.03 7.49
C ASP A 113 12.94 -14.11 8.02
N SER A 114 12.07 -14.66 8.87
CA SER A 114 10.99 -13.94 9.54
C SER A 114 11.51 -12.94 10.57
N SER A 115 12.62 -13.27 11.25
CA SER A 115 13.23 -12.43 12.28
C SER A 115 13.83 -11.15 11.69
N GLU A 116 14.55 -11.26 10.58
CA GLU A 116 15.13 -10.11 9.88
C GLU A 116 14.04 -9.18 9.33
N ALA A 117 13.00 -9.73 8.72
CA ALA A 117 11.87 -8.94 8.23
C ALA A 117 11.18 -8.20 9.39
N LEU A 118 10.89 -8.87 10.51
CA LEU A 118 10.33 -8.23 11.71
C LEU A 118 11.25 -7.16 12.31
N GLN A 119 12.57 -7.37 12.31
CA GLN A 119 13.51 -6.34 12.76
C GLN A 119 13.56 -5.13 11.84
N GLU A 120 13.54 -5.33 10.52
CA GLU A 120 13.43 -4.22 9.56
C GLU A 120 12.10 -3.48 9.75
N LEU A 121 10.99 -4.19 9.96
CA LEU A 121 9.70 -3.58 10.29
C LEU A 121 9.79 -2.69 11.54
N LEU A 122 10.39 -3.21 12.62
CA LEU A 122 10.55 -2.46 13.88
C LEU A 122 11.45 -1.22 13.74
N LYS A 123 12.45 -1.24 12.85
CA LYS A 123 13.29 -0.06 12.57
C LYS A 123 12.57 1.02 11.76
N ILE A 124 11.58 0.62 10.97
CA ILE A 124 10.87 1.50 10.03
C ILE A 124 9.68 2.18 10.71
N LEU A 125 9.12 1.57 11.76
CA LEU A 125 8.03 2.14 12.52
C LEU A 125 8.54 3.26 13.45
N PRO A 126 7.93 4.45 13.41
CA PRO A 126 8.16 5.46 14.43
C PRO A 126 7.54 4.95 15.74
N ILE A 127 8.39 4.43 16.63
CA ILE A 127 8.03 4.18 18.04
C ILE A 127 8.21 5.49 18.81
#